data_AF-A0A537DUQ0-F1
#
_entry.id   AF-A0A537DUQ0-F1
#
_cell.length_a   1.000
_cell.length_b   1.000
_cell.length_c   1.000
_cell.angle_alpha   90.00
_cell.angle_beta   90.00
_cell.angle_gamma   90.00
#
_symmetry.space_group_name_H-M   'P 1'
#
loop_
_entity.id
_entity.type
_entity.pdbx_description
1 polymer ?
#
loop_
_entity_poly.entity_id
_entity_poly.type
_entity_poly.pdbx_seq_one_letter_code
_entity_poly.pdbx_strand_id
1 'polypeptide(L)'
;MKRCPTCGSVSLNNEVECGVCGGSLAEASYESMGQIERDQAAEMAEEERKERRVVRRTESLGIVATIALVILGIGSLVGGILVLGQFNNLGSLLLVLLGMILLLEVLGVGIARPMFRKYLS
;
A
#
# COMPACT_ATOMS: atom_id res chain seq x y z
N MET A 1 -21.51 -19.61 -25.05
CA MET A 1 -20.17 -20.13 -24.67
C MET A 1 -20.34 -20.76 -23.31
N LYS A 2 -19.53 -21.76 -22.98
CA LYS A 2 -19.64 -22.50 -21.72
C LYS A 2 -18.35 -22.33 -20.93
N ARG A 3 -18.47 -22.13 -19.62
CA ARG A 3 -17.32 -22.11 -18.73
C ARG A 3 -17.05 -23.53 -18.25
N CYS A 4 -15.83 -24.01 -18.44
CA CYS A 4 -15.44 -25.34 -18.01
C CYS A 4 -15.49 -25.41 -16.46
N PRO A 5 -16.24 -26.35 -15.87
CA PRO A 5 -16.34 -26.48 -14.42
C PRO A 5 -15.04 -26.96 -13.77
N THR A 6 -14.14 -27.57 -14.55
CA THR A 6 -12.90 -28.17 -14.05
C THR A 6 -11.75 -27.17 -13.95
N CYS A 7 -11.63 -26.24 -14.90
CA CYS A 7 -10.50 -25.31 -14.98
C CYS A 7 -10.90 -23.84 -15.22
N GLY A 8 -12.19 -23.53 -15.32
CA GLY A 8 -12.70 -22.17 -15.42
C GLY A 8 -12.50 -21.47 -16.77
N SER A 9 -11.88 -22.14 -17.75
CA SER A 9 -11.69 -21.63 -19.12
C SER A 9 -13.01 -21.58 -19.90
N VAL A 10 -13.08 -20.68 -20.88
CA VAL A 10 -14.30 -20.46 -21.68
C VAL A 10 -14.14 -21.12 -23.04
N SER A 11 -15.04 -22.05 -23.35
CA SER A 11 -15.09 -22.79 -24.63
C SER A 11 -16.33 -22.42 -25.45
N LEU A 12 -16.26 -22.65 -26.76
CA LEU A 12 -17.38 -22.43 -27.66
C LEU A 12 -18.57 -23.34 -27.29
N ASN A 13 -19.79 -22.86 -27.55
CA ASN A 13 -21.01 -23.53 -27.05
C ASN A 13 -21.21 -24.96 -27.58
N ASN A 14 -20.55 -25.29 -28.70
CA ASN A 14 -20.71 -26.54 -29.44
C ASN A 14 -19.66 -27.60 -29.04
N GLU A 15 -18.71 -27.25 -28.16
CA GLU A 15 -17.66 -28.18 -27.72
C GLU A 15 -18.16 -29.01 -26.54
N VAL A 16 -17.89 -30.32 -26.60
CA VAL A 16 -18.24 -31.29 -25.57
C VAL A 16 -17.13 -31.40 -24.52
N GLU A 17 -15.89 -31.08 -24.90
CA GLU A 17 -14.69 -31.17 -24.07
C GLU A 17 -13.91 -29.86 -24.09
N CYS A 18 -13.22 -29.57 -22.99
CA CYS A 18 -12.51 -28.32 -22.80
C CYS A 18 -11.17 -28.37 -23.52
N GLY A 19 -10.95 -27.45 -24.47
CA GLY A 19 -9.69 -27.37 -25.22
C GLY A 19 -8.45 -27.06 -24.37
N VAL A 20 -8.61 -26.70 -23.09
CA VAL A 20 -7.51 -26.36 -22.16
C VAL A 20 -7.17 -27.51 -21.21
N CYS A 21 -8.17 -28.10 -20.56
CA CYS A 21 -7.96 -29.11 -19.53
C CYS A 21 -8.58 -30.49 -19.85
N GLY A 22 -9.20 -30.65 -21.02
CA GLY A 22 -9.85 -31.91 -21.45
C GLY A 22 -11.10 -32.30 -20.66
N GLY A 23 -11.53 -31.48 -19.70
CA GLY A 23 -12.72 -31.75 -18.88
C GLY A 23 -14.03 -31.65 -19.68
N SER A 24 -15.02 -32.45 -19.29
CA SER A 24 -16.36 -32.45 -19.92
C SER A 24 -17.09 -31.14 -19.70
N LEU A 25 -17.68 -30.58 -20.78
CA LEU A 25 -18.61 -29.45 -20.75
C LEU A 25 -20.08 -29.88 -20.87
N ALA A 26 -20.38 -31.18 -20.71
CA ALA A 26 -21.76 -31.67 -20.72
C ALA A 26 -22.61 -31.03 -19.62
N GLU A 27 -22.01 -30.78 -18.46
CA GLU A 27 -22.65 -30.18 -17.27
C GLU A 27 -22.55 -28.64 -17.22
N ALA A 28 -21.80 -28.02 -18.14
CA ALA A 28 -21.49 -26.60 -18.05
C ALA A 28 -22.72 -25.73 -18.40
N SER A 29 -23.10 -24.84 -17.47
CA SER A 29 -24.19 -23.89 -17.67
C SER A 29 -23.87 -22.91 -18.80
N TYR A 30 -24.90 -22.56 -19.58
CA TYR A 30 -24.79 -21.54 -20.59
C TYR A 30 -24.71 -20.18 -19.90
N GLU A 31 -23.55 -19.53 -19.96
CA GLU A 31 -23.43 -18.13 -19.57
C GLU A 31 -23.47 -17.25 -20.81
N SER A 32 -24.29 -16.19 -20.77
CA SER A 32 -24.27 -15.17 -21.80
C SER A 32 -22.98 -14.36 -21.69
N MET A 33 -22.39 -13.94 -22.82
CA MET A 33 -21.17 -13.12 -22.80
C MET A 33 -21.33 -11.87 -21.93
N GLY A 34 -22.50 -11.24 -21.96
CA GLY A 34 -22.79 -10.06 -21.13
C GLY A 34 -22.86 -10.34 -19.62
N GLN A 35 -22.90 -11.60 -19.19
CA GLN A 35 -22.85 -11.99 -17.78
C GLN A 35 -21.40 -12.22 -17.32
N ILE A 36 -20.59 -12.87 -18.17
CA ILE A 36 -19.15 -13.04 -17.96
C ILE A 36 -18.44 -11.67 -17.92
N GLU A 37 -18.79 -10.76 -18.83
CA GLU A 37 -18.24 -9.40 -18.85
C GLU A 37 -18.65 -8.58 -17.60
N ARG A 38 -19.87 -8.77 -17.09
CA ARG A 38 -20.32 -8.10 -15.86
C ARG A 38 -19.61 -8.61 -14.63
N ASP A 39 -19.41 -9.92 -14.52
CA ASP A 39 -18.74 -10.51 -13.38
C ASP A 39 -17.25 -10.14 -13.36
N GLN A 40 -16.58 -10.13 -14.52
CA GLN A 40 -15.21 -9.64 -14.65
C GLN A 40 -15.09 -8.13 -14.36
N ALA A 41 -16.05 -7.31 -14.82
CA ALA A 41 -16.06 -5.88 -14.51
C ALA A 41 -16.33 -5.61 -13.03
N ALA A 42 -17.15 -6.43 -12.36
CA ALA A 42 -17.41 -6.33 -10.94
C ALA A 42 -16.18 -6.71 -10.11
N GLU A 43 -15.46 -7.77 -10.51
CA GLU A 43 -14.24 -8.23 -9.84
C GLU A 43 -13.11 -7.19 -9.96
N MET A 44 -12.88 -6.64 -11.16
CA MET A 44 -11.92 -5.54 -11.36
C MET A 44 -12.30 -4.27 -10.58
N ALA A 45 -13.60 -3.92 -10.52
CA ALA A 45 -14.05 -2.77 -9.74
C ALA A 45 -13.90 -2.98 -8.22
N GLU A 46 -13.98 -4.23 -7.75
CA GLU A 46 -13.76 -4.57 -6.34
C GLU A 46 -12.27 -4.55 -5.97
N GLU A 47 -11.39 -5.02 -6.85
CA GLU A 47 -9.94 -4.90 -6.72
C GLU A 47 -9.48 -3.44 -6.70
N GLU A 48 -9.97 -2.62 -7.63
CA GLU A 48 -9.62 -1.19 -7.68
C GLU A 48 -10.10 -0.45 -6.41
N ARG A 49 -11.26 -0.86 -5.86
CA ARG A 49 -11.75 -0.36 -4.56
C ARG A 49 -10.89 -0.81 -3.40
N LYS A 50 -10.34 -2.03 -3.41
CA LYS A 50 -9.40 -2.52 -2.39
C LYS A 50 -8.07 -1.77 -2.47
N GLU A 51 -7.49 -1.60 -3.66
CA GLU A 51 -6.25 -0.84 -3.85
C GLU A 51 -6.40 0.62 -3.38
N ARG A 52 -7.48 1.30 -3.77
CA ARG A 52 -7.75 2.68 -3.32
C ARG A 52 -7.89 2.79 -1.79
N ARG A 53 -8.39 1.76 -1.10
CA ARG A 53 -8.46 1.75 0.37
C ARG A 53 -7.10 1.56 1.02
N VAL A 54 -6.24 0.72 0.46
CA VAL A 54 -4.89 0.47 1.00
C VAL A 54 -4.01 1.71 0.82
N VAL A 55 -4.06 2.36 -0.35
CA VAL A 55 -3.30 3.59 -0.64
C VAL A 55 -3.70 4.74 0.30
N ARG A 56 -4.99 4.93 0.57
CA ARG A 56 -5.44 5.98 1.50
C ARG A 56 -5.01 5.74 2.95
N ARG A 57 -4.83 4.48 3.35
CA ARG A 57 -4.44 4.13 4.72
C ARG A 57 -2.93 4.29 4.96
N THR A 58 -2.12 4.07 3.94
CA THR A 58 -0.66 4.26 4.03
C THR A 58 -0.25 5.73 4.00
N GLU A 59 -0.98 6.59 3.25
CA GLU A 59 -0.73 8.04 3.24
C GLU A 59 -0.94 8.70 4.62
N SER A 60 -2.00 8.34 5.34
CA SER A 60 -2.32 8.95 6.64
C SER A 60 -1.36 8.51 7.76
N LEU A 61 -0.92 7.26 7.75
CA LEU A 61 0.09 6.75 8.70
C LEU A 61 1.45 7.44 8.50
N GLY A 62 1.83 7.71 7.24
CA GLY A 62 3.08 8.40 6.94
C GLY A 62 3.14 9.82 7.48
N ILE A 63 2.04 10.56 7.42
CA ILE A 63 1.95 11.94 7.94
C ILE A 63 2.02 11.96 9.46
N VAL A 64 1.22 11.11 10.12
CA VAL A 64 1.18 11.04 11.59
C VAL A 64 2.55 10.64 12.17
N ALA A 65 3.22 9.66 11.57
CA ALA A 65 4.57 9.27 12.00
C ALA A 65 5.59 10.42 11.86
N THR A 66 5.48 11.21 10.79
CA THR A 66 6.38 12.36 10.57
C THR A 66 6.15 13.44 11.63
N ILE A 67 4.89 13.76 11.95
CA ILE A 67 4.54 14.73 12.98
C ILE A 67 5.06 14.28 14.36
N ALA A 68 4.87 12.99 14.70
CA ALA A 68 5.35 12.43 15.96
C ALA A 68 6.88 12.52 16.10
N LEU A 69 7.62 12.22 15.02
CA LEU A 69 9.08 12.35 14.97
C LEU A 69 9.55 13.79 15.17
N VAL A 70 8.88 14.76 14.55
CA VAL A 70 9.19 16.18 14.74
C VAL A 70 9.00 16.61 16.20
N ILE A 71 7.88 16.22 16.82
CA ILE A 71 7.60 16.55 18.22
C ILE A 71 8.67 15.94 19.14
N LEU A 72 9.03 14.67 18.92
CA LEU A 72 10.10 14.01 19.67
C LEU A 72 11.46 14.68 19.46
N GLY A 73 11.81 15.01 18.22
CA GLY A 73 13.06 15.69 17.88
C GLY A 73 13.19 17.05 18.57
N ILE A 74 12.15 17.90 18.47
CA ILE A 74 12.13 19.21 19.11
C ILE A 74 12.14 19.07 20.64
N GLY A 75 11.34 18.16 21.20
CA GLY A 75 11.30 17.93 22.65
C GLY A 75 12.65 17.47 23.21
N SER A 76 13.30 16.52 22.52
CA SER A 76 14.65 16.04 22.86
C SER A 76 15.69 17.16 22.78
N LEU A 77 15.60 18.01 21.77
CA LEU A 77 16.56 19.10 21.52
C LEU A 77 16.40 20.22 22.57
N VAL A 78 15.17 20.68 22.80
CA VAL A 78 14.87 21.71 23.82
C VAL A 78 15.19 21.19 25.22
N GLY A 79 14.75 19.97 25.55
CA GLY A 79 15.04 19.34 26.83
C GLY A 79 16.54 19.15 27.06
N GLY A 80 17.25 18.67 26.03
CA GLY A 80 18.70 18.51 26.06
C GLY A 80 19.44 19.83 26.32
N ILE A 81 19.07 20.92 25.63
CA ILE A 81 19.66 22.25 25.81
C ILE A 81 19.41 22.79 27.23
N LEU A 82 18.18 22.69 27.73
CA LEU A 82 17.83 23.19 29.06
C LEU A 82 18.60 22.45 30.16
N VAL A 83 18.74 21.13 30.03
CA VAL A 83 19.48 20.31 31.01
C VAL A 83 21.00 20.50 30.88
N LEU A 84 21.53 20.69 29.67
CA LEU A 84 22.93 21.06 29.43
C LEU A 84 23.31 22.34 30.19
N GLY A 85 22.48 23.37 30.08
CA GLY A 85 22.72 24.67 30.74
C GLY A 85 22.77 24.61 32.27
N GLN A 86 22.21 23.57 32.89
CA GLN A 86 22.20 23.41 34.35
C GLN A 86 23.20 22.39 34.89
N PHE A 87 23.39 21.26 34.19
CA PHE A 87 24.12 20.12 34.73
C PHE A 87 25.39 19.76 33.96
N ASN A 88 25.66 20.39 32.81
CA ASN A 88 26.84 20.14 31.96
C ASN A 88 27.20 18.64 31.83
N ASN A 89 26.18 17.80 31.66
CA ASN A 89 26.32 16.35 31.68
C ASN A 89 26.45 15.80 30.25
N LEU A 90 27.25 14.74 30.07
CA LEU A 90 27.37 14.02 28.81
C LEU A 90 26.01 13.52 28.29
N GLY A 91 25.11 13.13 29.21
CA GLY A 91 23.77 12.66 28.86
C GLY A 91 22.91 13.72 28.16
N SER A 92 23.02 14.99 28.55
CA SER A 92 22.27 16.07 27.90
C SER A 92 22.85 16.42 26.53
N LEU A 93 24.17 16.25 26.33
CA LEU A 93 24.79 16.35 25.00
C LEU A 93 24.28 15.25 24.05
N LEU A 94 24.13 14.02 24.54
CA LEU A 94 23.56 12.90 23.77
C LEU A 94 22.10 13.15 23.38
N LEU A 95 21.29 13.72 24.29
CA LEU A 95 19.90 14.10 24.02
C LEU A 95 19.77 15.16 22.92
N VAL A 96 20.66 16.15 22.92
CA VAL A 96 20.69 17.16 21.85
C VAL A 96 21.08 16.54 20.51
N LEU A 97 22.10 15.67 20.49
CA LEU A 97 22.52 14.96 19.29
C LEU A 97 21.39 14.08 18.73
N LEU A 98 20.68 13.36 19.60
CA LEU A 98 19.54 12.54 19.21
C LEU A 98 18.40 13.39 18.64
N GLY A 99 18.10 14.54 19.25
CA GLY A 99 17.12 15.49 18.71
C GLY A 99 17.49 16.02 17.32
N MET A 100 18.78 16.34 17.11
CA MET A 100 19.30 16.78 15.80
C MET A 100 19.18 15.68 14.74
N ILE A 101 19.54 14.43 15.05
CA ILE A 101 19.45 13.30 14.12
C ILE A 101 18.00 13.08 13.68
N LEU A 102 17.05 13.06 14.63
CA LEU A 102 15.63 12.87 14.33
C LEU A 102 15.09 13.97 13.39
N LEU A 103 15.52 15.22 13.58
CA LEU A 103 15.12 16.33 12.70
C LEU A 103 15.76 16.23 11.30
N LEU A 104 17.02 15.78 11.21
CA LEU A 104 17.67 15.53 9.93
C LEU A 104 16.98 14.42 9.13
N GLU A 105 16.50 13.37 9.79
CA GLU A 105 15.71 12.32 9.13
C GLU A 105 14.41 12.88 8.54
N VAL A 106 13.71 13.77 9.27
CA VAL A 106 12.51 14.42 8.76
C VAL A 106 12.81 15.27 7.52
N LEU A 107 13.94 15.99 7.51
CA LEU A 107 14.40 16.76 6.35
C LEU A 107 14.73 15.84 5.16
N GLY A 108 15.45 14.74 5.40
CA GLY A 108 15.78 13.75 4.36
C GLY A 108 14.54 13.06 3.77
N VAL A 109 13.60 12.65 4.61
CA VAL A 109 12.32 12.06 4.19
C VAL A 109 11.44 13.09 3.48
N GLY A 110 11.46 14.36 3.91
CA GLY A 110 10.75 15.47 3.27
C GLY A 110 11.26 15.80 1.86
N ILE A 111 12.56 15.62 1.61
CA ILE A 111 13.17 15.82 0.29
C ILE A 111 13.03 14.57 -0.60
N ALA A 112 13.09 13.36 -0.03
CA ALA A 112 13.00 12.11 -0.79
C ALA A 112 11.57 11.72 -1.21
N ARG A 113 10.55 12.00 -0.40
CA ARG A 113 9.14 11.71 -0.72
C ARG A 113 8.60 12.38 -2.00
N PRO A 114 8.87 13.66 -2.31
CA PRO A 114 8.38 14.28 -3.54
C PRO A 114 9.08 13.75 -4.80
N MET A 115 10.29 13.18 -4.69
CA MET A 115 10.98 12.55 -5.81
C MET A 115 10.28 11.26 -6.24
N PHE A 116 10.00 10.33 -5.32
CA PHE A 116 9.34 9.06 -5.68
C PHE A 116 7.91 9.24 -6.22
N ARG A 117 7.19 10.28 -5.78
CA ARG A 117 5.83 10.56 -6.28
C ARG A 117 5.81 11.00 -7.75
N LYS A 118 6.89 11.58 -8.28
CA LYS A 118 6.98 12.03 -9.68
C LYS A 118 7.35 10.92 -10.67
N TYR A 119 7.86 9.78 -10.19
CA TYR A 119 8.28 8.67 -11.06
C TYR A 119 7.25 7.53 -11.14
N LEU A 120 6.13 7.63 -10.40
CA LEU A 120 5.05 6.65 -10.38
C LEU A 120 3.73 7.16 -11.01
N SER A 121 3.73 8.36 -11.60
CA SER A 121 2.62 8.94 -12.38
C SER A 121 2.98 8.99 -13.86
#